data_AF-A0A0T9UVZ6-F1
#
_entry.id   AF-A0A0T9UVZ6-F1
#
_cell.length_a   1.000
_cell.length_b   1.000
_cell.length_c   1.000
_cell.angle_alpha   90.00
_cell.angle_beta   90.00
_cell.angle_gamma   90.00
#
_symmetry.space_group_name_H-M   'P 1'
#
loop_
_entity.id
_entity.type
_entity.pdbx_description
1 polymer ?
#
loop_
_entity_poly.entity_id
_entity_poly.type
_entity_poly.pdbx_seq_one_letter_code
_entity_poly.pdbx_strand_id
1 'polypeptide(L)'
;MVDTKALRAEQLQRASEISLQDDIASESVRFIAGADVGFEQQGEVTRAAVAVLRYPSLELVEYQLARVATSLPYIPGLLSFREYPALLAAWEQLQQRPQLVFVDGQGIAHPRRFGVASHFGLLVDVPTIGVAKSRLCGHFQPLGSENGALQPLVDADEQLGWVWRSKKRCNPLFISPGHRVSVSSALAWVQACMAGYRLPEPTRWADAIASNRPQFQRWVRKSPDLLGKHRDMI
;
A
#
# COMPACT_ATOMS: atom_id res chain seq x y z
N MET A 1 13.95 24.11 -11.58
CA MET A 1 12.82 24.33 -10.65
C MET A 1 11.76 23.28 -10.97
N VAL A 2 11.22 22.57 -9.97
CA VAL A 2 10.22 21.51 -10.21
C VAL A 2 8.92 22.17 -10.67
N ASP A 3 8.41 21.76 -11.84
CA ASP A 3 7.12 22.24 -12.35
C ASP A 3 5.96 21.55 -11.62
N THR A 4 5.60 22.11 -10.47
CA THR A 4 4.50 21.59 -9.65
C THR A 4 3.13 21.69 -10.33
N LYS A 5 2.98 22.58 -11.33
CA LYS A 5 1.74 22.72 -12.09
C LYS A 5 1.58 21.54 -13.04
N ALA A 6 2.65 21.19 -13.76
CA ALA A 6 2.68 20.01 -14.63
C ALA A 6 2.38 18.72 -13.85
N LEU A 7 3.04 18.51 -12.70
CA LEU A 7 2.82 17.30 -11.88
C LEU A 7 1.39 17.19 -11.36
N ARG A 8 0.75 18.31 -10.98
CA ARG A 8 -0.67 18.31 -10.56
C ARG A 8 -1.60 18.01 -11.73
N ALA A 9 -1.30 18.54 -12.92
CA ALA A 9 -2.07 18.22 -14.12
C ALA A 9 -1.95 16.74 -14.48
N GLU A 10 -0.75 16.16 -14.36
CA GLU A 10 -0.52 14.72 -14.55
C GLU A 10 -1.33 13.88 -13.55
N GLN A 11 -1.38 14.26 -12.26
CA GLN A 11 -2.23 13.54 -11.29
C GLN A 11 -3.70 13.54 -11.69
N LEU A 12 -4.23 14.70 -12.12
CA LEU A 12 -5.63 14.81 -12.51
C LEU A 12 -5.93 14.01 -13.78
N GLN A 13 -5.01 14.03 -14.74
CA GLN A 13 -5.13 13.22 -15.95
C GLN A 13 -5.16 11.73 -15.60
N ARG A 14 -4.13 11.24 -14.90
CA ARG A 14 -4.00 9.83 -14.53
C ARG A 14 -5.08 9.36 -13.55
N ALA A 15 -5.63 10.25 -12.73
CA ALA A 15 -6.76 9.93 -11.87
C ALA A 15 -7.98 9.48 -12.67
N SER A 16 -8.19 9.99 -13.88
CA SER A 16 -9.30 9.58 -14.74
C SER A 16 -9.12 8.18 -15.34
N GLU A 17 -7.90 7.64 -15.30
CA GLU A 17 -7.56 6.28 -15.75
C GLU A 17 -7.75 5.23 -14.65
N ILE A 18 -8.07 5.65 -13.41
CA ILE A 18 -8.30 4.73 -12.30
C ILE A 18 -9.64 4.00 -12.49
N SER A 19 -9.57 2.67 -12.62
CA SER A 19 -10.76 1.81 -12.54
C SER A 19 -11.12 1.50 -11.10
N LEU A 20 -12.39 1.69 -10.74
CA LEU A 20 -12.98 1.26 -9.46
C LEU A 20 -13.88 0.03 -9.62
N GLN A 21 -13.69 -0.73 -10.70
CA GLN A 21 -14.38 -1.99 -10.95
C GLN A 21 -13.47 -3.15 -10.58
N ASP A 22 -14.06 -4.21 -10.07
CA ASP A 22 -13.32 -5.42 -9.70
C ASP A 22 -12.92 -6.19 -10.96
N ASP A 23 -11.63 -6.52 -11.04
CA ASP A 23 -11.05 -7.27 -12.15
C ASP A 23 -10.28 -8.52 -11.66
N ILE A 24 -10.62 -8.99 -10.45
CA ILE A 24 -10.01 -10.18 -9.83
C ILE A 24 -11.10 -11.08 -9.29
N ALA A 25 -11.14 -12.31 -9.80
CA ALA A 25 -11.86 -13.41 -9.17
C ALA A 25 -11.01 -14.00 -8.03
N SER A 26 -11.53 -14.01 -6.81
CA SER A 26 -10.79 -14.42 -5.61
C SER A 26 -10.19 -15.83 -5.69
N GLU A 27 -10.84 -16.74 -6.42
CA GLU A 27 -10.44 -18.14 -6.62
C GLU A 27 -9.18 -18.28 -7.48
N SER A 28 -8.85 -17.25 -8.25
CA SER A 28 -7.68 -17.21 -9.13
C SER A 28 -6.43 -16.67 -8.42
N VAL A 29 -6.59 -16.00 -7.27
CA VAL A 29 -5.48 -15.37 -6.54
C VAL A 29 -4.60 -16.42 -5.89
N ARG A 30 -3.31 -16.40 -6.24
CA ARG A 30 -2.26 -17.26 -5.69
C ARG A 30 -1.26 -16.46 -4.87
N PHE A 31 -0.96 -15.25 -5.32
CA PHE A 31 -0.02 -14.35 -4.66
C PHE A 31 -0.64 -12.97 -4.49
N ILE A 32 -0.44 -12.42 -3.29
CA ILE A 32 -0.74 -11.02 -2.97
C ILE A 32 0.53 -10.36 -2.48
N ALA A 33 0.62 -9.04 -2.58
CA ALA A 33 1.76 -8.30 -2.09
C ALA A 33 1.37 -7.20 -1.11
N GLY A 34 2.28 -6.91 -0.17
CA GLY A 34 2.28 -5.70 0.62
C GLY A 34 3.38 -4.78 0.14
N ALA A 35 3.14 -3.49 0.12
CA ALA A 35 4.15 -2.49 -0.20
C ALA A 35 4.19 -1.41 0.88
N ASP A 36 5.39 -1.00 1.27
CA ASP A 36 5.63 0.13 2.18
C ASP A 36 6.77 0.97 1.62
N VAL A 37 6.68 2.28 1.81
CA VAL A 37 7.64 3.24 1.29
C VAL A 37 7.92 4.29 2.35
N GLY A 38 9.20 4.61 2.49
CA GLY A 38 9.69 5.55 3.47
C GLY A 38 10.92 6.28 2.98
N PHE A 39 11.43 7.16 3.84
CA PHE A 39 12.58 8.00 3.55
C PHE A 39 13.68 7.75 4.58
N GLU A 40 14.91 7.62 4.10
CA GLU A 40 16.14 7.51 4.89
C GLU A 40 16.98 8.78 4.67
N GLN A 41 18.05 8.96 5.47
CA GLN A 41 19.03 10.04 5.29
C GLN A 41 18.38 11.43 5.14
N GLN A 42 17.49 11.78 6.08
CA GLN A 42 16.75 13.06 6.08
C GLN A 42 15.95 13.36 4.80
N GLY A 43 15.60 12.33 4.02
CA GLY A 43 14.83 12.48 2.78
C GLY A 43 15.64 12.35 1.50
N GLU A 44 16.96 12.18 1.57
CA GLU A 44 17.83 12.01 0.40
C GLU A 44 17.66 10.64 -0.28
N VAL A 45 17.28 9.61 0.48
CA VAL A 45 17.05 8.26 -0.03
C VAL A 45 15.59 7.87 0.17
N THR A 46 14.93 7.43 -0.90
CA THR A 46 13.62 6.79 -0.82
C THR A 46 13.83 5.29 -0.79
N ARG A 47 13.24 4.62 0.22
CA ARG A 47 13.30 3.18 0.39
C ARG A 47 11.92 2.58 0.23
N ALA A 48 11.81 1.52 -0.55
CA ALA A 48 10.59 0.74 -0.69
C ALA A 48 10.84 -0.72 -0.31
N ALA A 49 9.83 -1.34 0.30
CA ALA A 49 9.75 -2.76 0.56
C ALA A 49 8.52 -3.33 -0.12
N VAL A 50 8.67 -4.44 -0.83
CA VAL A 50 7.56 -5.24 -1.36
C VAL A 50 7.66 -6.65 -0.78
N ALA A 51 6.57 -7.12 -0.18
CA ALA A 51 6.47 -8.42 0.48
C ALA A 51 5.42 -9.27 -0.23
N VAL A 52 5.81 -10.39 -0.84
CA VAL A 52 4.89 -11.29 -1.54
C VAL A 52 4.48 -12.43 -0.63
N LEU A 53 3.17 -12.66 -0.55
CA LEU A 53 2.58 -13.71 0.25
C LEU A 53 1.78 -14.67 -0.60
N ARG A 54 1.80 -15.94 -0.22
CA ARG A 54 0.88 -16.94 -0.74
C ARG A 54 -0.52 -16.69 -0.19
N TYR A 55 -1.51 -16.69 -1.05
CA TYR A 55 -2.92 -16.59 -0.66
C TYR A 55 -3.59 -17.97 -0.80
N PRO A 56 -4.45 -18.42 0.15
CA PRO A 56 -4.92 -17.70 1.34
C PRO A 56 -4.09 -17.92 2.61
N SER A 57 -2.95 -18.62 2.56
CA SER A 57 -2.16 -18.95 3.77
C SER A 57 -1.49 -17.75 4.45
N LEU A 58 -1.33 -16.64 3.72
CA LEU A 58 -0.62 -15.43 4.13
C LEU A 58 0.83 -15.69 4.55
N GLU A 59 1.43 -16.74 3.98
CA GLU A 59 2.83 -17.08 4.18
C GLU A 59 3.71 -16.17 3.31
N LEU A 60 4.69 -15.48 3.91
CA LEU A 60 5.69 -14.69 3.18
C LEU A 60 6.59 -15.64 2.37
N VAL A 61 6.62 -15.47 1.04
CA VAL A 61 7.37 -16.32 0.10
C VAL A 61 8.49 -15.59 -0.64
N GLU A 62 8.40 -14.27 -0.76
CA GLU A 62 9.42 -13.42 -1.38
C GLU A 62 9.36 -12.02 -0.78
N TYR A 63 10.48 -11.31 -0.75
CA TYR A 63 10.49 -9.88 -0.51
C TYR A 63 11.56 -9.20 -1.36
N GLN A 64 11.34 -7.93 -1.68
CA GLN A 64 12.32 -7.07 -2.35
C GLN A 64 12.44 -5.74 -1.60
N LEU A 65 13.67 -5.24 -1.55
CA LEU A 65 14.00 -3.93 -1.02
C LEU A 65 14.65 -3.12 -2.14
N ALA A 66 14.28 -1.86 -2.27
CA ALA A 66 14.96 -0.92 -3.15
C ALA A 66 15.28 0.37 -2.40
N ARG A 67 16.44 0.95 -2.70
CA ARG A 67 16.86 2.28 -2.27
C ARG A 67 17.23 3.08 -3.50
N VAL A 68 16.56 4.21 -3.69
CA VAL A 68 16.80 5.11 -4.82
C VAL A 68 17.03 6.52 -4.28
N ALA A 69 17.83 7.31 -4.99
CA ALA A 69 17.99 8.72 -4.65
C ALA A 69 16.66 9.45 -4.83
N THR A 70 16.26 10.24 -3.83
CA THR A 70 15.03 11.01 -3.87
C THR A 70 15.20 12.19 -4.83
N SER A 71 14.46 12.18 -5.94
CA SER A 71 14.59 13.18 -7.02
C SER A 71 13.71 14.41 -6.85
N LEU A 72 12.74 14.39 -5.93
CA LEU A 72 11.75 15.45 -5.73
C LEU A 72 11.72 15.93 -4.27
N PRO A 73 11.66 17.26 -4.03
CA PRO A 73 11.49 17.80 -2.68
C PRO A 73 10.09 17.49 -2.15
N TYR A 74 9.93 17.57 -0.83
CA TYR A 74 8.62 17.38 -0.21
C TYR A 74 7.65 18.49 -0.63
N ILE A 75 6.60 18.11 -1.36
CA ILE A 75 5.50 19.00 -1.76
C ILE A 75 4.18 18.34 -1.34
N PRO A 76 3.38 18.97 -0.46
CA PRO A 76 2.10 18.44 -0.03
C PRO A 76 1.18 18.06 -1.20
N GLY A 77 0.65 16.84 -1.17
CA GLY A 77 -0.21 16.28 -2.21
C GLY A 77 0.49 15.76 -3.47
N LEU A 78 1.83 15.79 -3.52
CA LEU A 78 2.66 15.19 -4.58
C LEU A 78 3.62 14.11 -4.05
N LEU A 79 3.35 13.60 -2.84
CA LEU A 79 4.23 12.65 -2.15
C LEU A 79 4.46 11.38 -2.99
N SER A 80 3.43 10.89 -3.70
CA SER A 80 3.55 9.68 -4.52
C SER A 80 4.63 9.78 -5.60
N PHE A 81 4.93 10.97 -6.13
CA PHE A 81 6.02 11.15 -7.11
C PHE A 81 7.42 10.95 -6.52
N ARG A 82 7.56 11.12 -5.19
CA ARG A 82 8.80 10.80 -4.48
C ARG A 82 8.91 9.30 -4.22
N GLU A 83 7.77 8.63 -4.04
CA GLU A 83 7.67 7.26 -3.54
C GLU A 83 7.68 6.20 -4.65
N TYR A 84 6.93 6.43 -5.74
CA TYR A 84 6.75 5.41 -6.78
C TYR A 84 8.06 4.93 -7.42
N PRO A 85 9.13 5.74 -7.62
CA PRO A 85 10.35 5.24 -8.23
C PRO A 85 11.00 4.11 -7.43
N ALA A 86 10.96 4.21 -6.09
CA ALA A 86 11.47 3.15 -5.22
C ALA A 86 10.58 1.90 -5.29
N LEU A 87 9.25 2.10 -5.31
CA LEU A 87 8.28 1.01 -5.43
C LEU A 87 8.45 0.24 -6.74
N LEU A 88 8.62 0.93 -7.87
CA LEU A 88 8.90 0.31 -9.17
C LEU A 88 10.22 -0.45 -9.15
N ALA A 89 11.29 0.14 -8.60
CA ALA A 89 12.58 -0.55 -8.50
C ALA A 89 12.50 -1.83 -7.65
N ALA A 90 11.71 -1.86 -6.57
CA ALA A 90 11.47 -3.08 -5.79
C ALA A 90 10.59 -4.08 -6.54
N TRP A 91 9.57 -3.60 -7.25
CA TRP A 91 8.64 -4.42 -8.03
C TRP A 91 9.32 -5.14 -9.20
N GLU A 92 10.21 -4.48 -9.92
CA GLU A 92 10.95 -5.04 -11.06
C GLU A 92 11.86 -6.21 -10.67
N GLN A 93 12.28 -6.28 -9.40
CA GLN A 93 13.11 -7.37 -8.88
C GLN A 93 12.30 -8.64 -8.57
N LEU A 94 10.97 -8.56 -8.52
CA LEU A 94 10.11 -9.68 -8.13
C LEU A 94 10.19 -10.84 -9.12
N GLN A 95 10.32 -12.05 -8.59
CA GLN A 95 10.21 -13.29 -9.35
C GLN A 95 8.75 -13.76 -9.43
N GLN A 96 8.02 -13.65 -8.33
CA GLN A 96 6.58 -13.92 -8.33
C GLN A 96 5.82 -12.78 -9.02
N ARG A 97 4.57 -13.06 -9.42
CA ARG A 97 3.65 -12.08 -9.99
C ARG A 97 2.41 -11.97 -9.09
N PRO A 98 2.45 -11.10 -8.07
CA PRO A 98 1.30 -10.85 -7.22
C PRO A 98 0.13 -10.31 -8.04
N GLN A 99 -1.07 -10.83 -7.77
CA GLN A 99 -2.28 -10.42 -8.49
C GLN A 99 -3.01 -9.28 -7.81
N LEU A 100 -2.72 -9.01 -6.54
CA LEU A 100 -3.29 -7.90 -5.75
C LEU A 100 -2.23 -7.30 -4.85
N VAL A 101 -2.16 -5.97 -4.77
CA VAL A 101 -1.18 -5.28 -3.92
C VAL A 101 -1.86 -4.37 -2.89
N PHE A 102 -1.49 -4.52 -1.63
CA PHE A 102 -1.87 -3.64 -0.53
C PHE A 102 -0.73 -2.67 -0.26
N VAL A 103 -0.98 -1.38 -0.39
CA VAL A 103 0.04 -0.34 -0.21
C VAL A 103 -0.21 0.39 1.11
N ASP A 104 0.82 0.54 1.95
CA ASP A 104 0.76 1.38 3.14
C ASP A 104 0.72 2.86 2.74
N GLY A 105 -0.48 3.35 2.49
CA GLY A 105 -0.73 4.64 1.88
C GLY A 105 -2.15 4.76 1.38
N GLN A 106 -2.47 5.90 0.77
CA GLN A 106 -3.81 6.17 0.24
C GLN A 106 -3.93 5.70 -1.21
N GLY A 107 -5.13 5.24 -1.59
CA GLY A 107 -5.56 5.12 -2.98
C GLY A 107 -6.33 6.37 -3.41
N ILE A 108 -7.60 6.22 -3.79
CA ILE A 108 -8.47 7.36 -4.15
C ILE A 108 -8.82 8.27 -2.96
N ALA A 109 -8.54 7.88 -1.72
CA ALA A 109 -8.62 8.73 -0.53
C ALA A 109 -7.52 9.81 -0.50
N HIS A 110 -7.47 10.60 -1.57
CA HIS A 110 -6.53 11.67 -1.85
C HIS A 110 -7.29 12.88 -2.42
N PRO A 111 -6.85 14.14 -2.18
CA PRO A 111 -7.51 15.33 -2.70
C PRO A 111 -7.71 15.40 -4.23
N ARG A 112 -6.99 14.54 -4.96
CA ARG A 112 -7.06 14.41 -6.43
C ARG A 112 -7.37 12.98 -6.89
N ARG A 113 -7.90 12.14 -5.99
CA ARG A 113 -8.17 10.71 -6.24
C ARG A 113 -6.98 9.87 -6.72
N PHE A 114 -5.76 10.35 -6.47
CA PHE A 114 -4.52 9.77 -6.99
C PHE A 114 -3.44 9.69 -5.91
N GLY A 115 -3.69 8.88 -4.89
CA GLY A 115 -2.72 8.52 -3.86
C GLY A 115 -1.67 7.53 -4.37
N VAL A 116 -0.71 7.15 -3.52
CA VAL A 116 0.39 6.25 -3.88
C VAL A 116 -0.09 4.87 -4.33
N ALA A 117 -1.17 4.33 -3.75
CA ALA A 117 -1.70 3.03 -4.16
C ALA A 117 -2.31 3.09 -5.58
N SER A 118 -3.01 4.17 -5.90
CA SER A 118 -3.55 4.44 -7.24
C SER A 118 -2.45 4.68 -8.26
N HIS A 119 -1.47 5.52 -7.90
CA HIS A 119 -0.34 5.84 -8.77
C HIS A 119 0.48 4.60 -9.11
N PHE A 120 0.87 3.83 -8.09
CA PHE A 120 1.61 2.60 -8.28
C PHE A 120 0.81 1.57 -9.06
N GLY A 121 -0.46 1.34 -8.70
CA GLY A 121 -1.32 0.35 -9.37
C GLY A 121 -1.53 0.63 -10.86
N LEU A 122 -1.69 1.90 -11.23
CA LEU A 122 -1.79 2.30 -12.64
C LEU A 122 -0.49 2.04 -13.41
N LEU A 123 0.67 2.28 -12.77
CA LEU A 123 1.98 2.10 -13.43
C LEU A 123 2.34 0.63 -13.64
N VAL A 124 1.99 -0.24 -12.69
CA VAL A 124 2.28 -1.69 -12.80
C VAL A 124 1.14 -2.49 -13.44
N ASP A 125 0.01 -1.85 -13.73
CA ASP A 125 -1.23 -2.46 -14.23
C ASP A 125 -1.66 -3.70 -13.42
N VAL A 126 -1.66 -3.54 -12.09
CA VAL A 126 -2.12 -4.56 -11.15
C VAL A 126 -3.16 -3.96 -10.22
N PRO A 127 -4.19 -4.70 -9.80
CA PRO A 127 -5.14 -4.21 -8.82
C PRO A 127 -4.48 -3.86 -7.48
N THR A 128 -4.84 -2.70 -6.93
CA THR A 128 -4.23 -2.18 -5.72
C THR A 128 -5.24 -1.62 -4.73
N ILE A 129 -4.90 -1.70 -3.45
CA ILE A 129 -5.66 -1.15 -2.33
C ILE A 129 -4.73 -0.32 -1.45
N GLY A 130 -5.12 0.90 -1.13
CA GLY A 130 -4.46 1.71 -0.11
C GLY A 130 -4.96 1.35 1.29
N VAL A 131 -4.03 1.08 2.21
CA VAL A 131 -4.29 0.77 3.62
C VAL A 131 -3.50 1.74 4.49
N ALA A 132 -4.07 2.91 4.77
CA ALA A 132 -3.38 3.97 5.50
C ALA A 132 -3.63 3.92 7.01
N LYS A 133 -2.62 4.35 7.78
CA LYS A 133 -2.65 4.42 9.25
C LYS A 133 -3.30 5.70 9.80
N SER A 134 -3.58 6.69 8.94
CA SER A 134 -4.15 8.00 9.25
C SER A 134 -4.99 8.53 8.07
N ARG A 135 -5.86 9.51 8.34
CA ARG A 135 -6.68 10.17 7.33
C ARG A 135 -5.87 11.22 6.57
N LEU A 136 -5.95 11.22 5.24
CA LEU A 136 -5.43 12.30 4.40
C LEU A 136 -6.51 13.30 4.00
N CYS A 137 -7.65 12.82 3.49
CA CYS A 137 -8.80 13.65 3.12
C CYS A 137 -10.13 12.92 3.42
N GLY A 138 -11.25 13.56 3.09
CA GLY A 138 -12.58 13.08 3.41
C GLY A 138 -12.96 13.24 4.89
N HIS A 139 -14.18 12.89 5.20
CA HIS A 139 -14.83 12.98 6.51
C HIS A 139 -15.61 11.68 6.77
N PHE A 140 -15.80 11.36 8.05
CA PHE A 140 -16.52 10.18 8.50
C PHE A 140 -17.18 10.50 9.84
N GLN A 141 -18.29 9.82 10.13
CA GLN A 141 -18.98 9.95 11.41
C GLN A 141 -18.12 9.35 12.54
N PRO A 142 -18.36 9.73 13.82
CA PRO A 142 -17.66 9.13 14.95
C PRO A 142 -17.64 7.59 14.88
N LEU A 143 -16.45 7.01 14.94
CA LEU A 143 -16.25 5.57 14.85
C LEU A 143 -16.30 4.93 16.24
N GLY A 144 -17.15 3.92 16.40
CA GLY A 144 -17.25 3.11 17.62
C GLY A 144 -15.89 2.53 18.07
N SER A 145 -15.76 2.19 19.36
CA SER A 145 -14.49 1.74 19.96
C SER A 145 -14.27 0.21 19.87
N GLU A 146 -15.31 -0.52 19.47
CA GLU A 146 -15.38 -1.95 19.30
C GLU A 146 -14.59 -2.44 18.09
N ASN A 147 -14.11 -3.69 18.19
CA ASN A 147 -13.45 -4.33 17.06
C ASN A 147 -14.46 -4.52 15.93
N GLY A 148 -14.09 -4.16 14.71
CA GLY A 148 -14.97 -4.23 13.54
C GLY A 148 -15.80 -2.96 13.29
N ALA A 149 -15.76 -1.95 14.17
CA ALA A 149 -16.44 -0.67 13.94
C ALA A 149 -16.06 -0.12 12.55
N LEU A 150 -17.07 0.32 11.79
CA LEU A 150 -16.92 0.68 10.38
C LEU A 150 -17.74 1.94 10.06
N GLN A 151 -17.14 2.87 9.34
CA GLN A 151 -17.80 4.05 8.79
C GLN A 151 -17.32 4.28 7.35
N PRO A 152 -18.18 4.76 6.43
CA PRO A 152 -17.72 5.20 5.12
C PRO A 152 -16.83 6.43 5.27
N LEU A 153 -15.77 6.50 4.46
CA LEU A 153 -14.99 7.73 4.27
C LEU A 153 -15.54 8.46 3.05
N VAL A 154 -16.07 9.66 3.26
CA VAL A 154 -16.81 10.42 2.24
C VAL A 154 -16.12 11.76 1.97
N ASP A 155 -16.15 12.22 0.73
CA ASP A 155 -15.74 13.57 0.36
C ASP A 155 -16.81 14.16 -0.57
N ALA A 156 -17.54 15.17 -0.07
CA ALA A 156 -18.80 15.63 -0.64
C ALA A 156 -19.83 14.49 -0.71
N ASP A 157 -20.25 14.07 -1.91
CA ASP A 157 -21.22 13.00 -2.12
C ASP A 157 -20.56 11.67 -2.57
N GLU A 158 -19.23 11.63 -2.61
CA GLU A 158 -18.46 10.48 -3.09
C GLU A 158 -17.88 9.68 -1.93
N GLN A 159 -18.15 8.37 -1.88
CA GLN A 159 -17.48 7.47 -0.95
C GLN A 159 -16.09 7.10 -1.48
N LEU A 160 -15.04 7.57 -0.79
CA LEU A 160 -13.64 7.30 -1.14
C LEU A 160 -13.13 5.96 -0.62
N GLY A 161 -13.81 5.38 0.37
CA GLY A 161 -13.31 4.21 1.07
C GLY A 161 -14.03 3.95 2.39
N TRP A 162 -13.28 3.35 3.31
CA TRP A 162 -13.75 2.91 4.62
C TRP A 162 -12.81 3.35 5.72
N VAL A 163 -13.37 3.72 6.86
CA VAL A 163 -12.66 3.86 8.13
C VAL A 163 -13.03 2.67 9.00
N TRP A 164 -12.05 1.81 9.27
CA TRP A 164 -12.30 0.52 9.89
C TRP A 164 -11.43 0.28 11.13
N ARG A 165 -12.06 -0.11 12.24
CA ARG A 165 -11.35 -0.52 13.46
C ARG A 165 -11.03 -2.01 13.40
N SER A 166 -9.92 -2.34 12.74
CA SER A 166 -9.39 -3.70 12.62
C SER A 166 -8.94 -4.33 13.94
N LYS A 167 -8.65 -3.50 14.96
CA LYS A 167 -8.22 -3.95 16.30
C LYS A 167 -8.73 -3.02 17.39
N LYS A 168 -9.29 -3.59 18.46
CA LYS A 168 -9.73 -2.85 19.66
C LYS A 168 -8.56 -2.06 20.28
N ARG A 169 -8.84 -0.85 20.76
CA ARG A 169 -7.84 0.08 21.38
C ARG A 169 -6.69 0.50 20.45
N CYS A 170 -6.85 0.33 19.13
CA CYS A 170 -5.94 0.88 18.13
C CYS A 170 -6.64 1.95 17.30
N ASN A 171 -5.86 2.87 16.74
CA ASN A 171 -6.35 3.79 15.71
C ASN A 171 -6.89 2.98 14.51
N PRO A 172 -7.97 3.45 13.87
CA PRO A 172 -8.53 2.76 12.71
C PRO A 172 -7.56 2.76 11.52
N LEU A 173 -7.90 1.93 10.53
CA LEU A 173 -7.32 1.96 9.19
C LEU A 173 -8.22 2.75 8.26
N PHE A 174 -7.62 3.42 7.29
CA PHE A 174 -8.31 4.10 6.20
C PHE A 174 -8.04 3.29 4.93
N ILE A 175 -9.07 2.63 4.43
CA ILE A 175 -8.98 1.68 3.32
C ILE A 175 -9.64 2.31 2.11
N SER A 176 -8.92 2.46 1.02
CA SER A 176 -9.45 3.00 -0.24
C SER A 176 -8.94 2.21 -1.43
N PRO A 177 -9.74 2.02 -2.49
CA PRO A 177 -9.24 1.38 -3.70
C PRO A 177 -8.12 2.22 -4.32
N GLY A 178 -7.12 1.53 -4.86
CA GLY A 178 -6.05 2.13 -5.63
C GLY A 178 -6.40 2.12 -7.12
N HIS A 179 -6.46 0.92 -7.71
CA HIS A 179 -6.77 0.66 -9.11
C HIS A 179 -7.40 -0.75 -9.27
N ARG A 180 -8.36 -0.92 -10.19
CA ARG A 180 -9.02 -2.21 -10.56
C ARG A 180 -9.60 -3.00 -9.37
N VAL A 181 -10.06 -2.28 -8.35
CA VAL A 181 -10.76 -2.82 -7.17
C VAL A 181 -11.87 -1.85 -6.80
N SER A 182 -13.05 -2.37 -6.49
CA SER A 182 -14.18 -1.57 -6.01
C SER A 182 -14.03 -1.17 -4.54
N VAL A 183 -14.75 -0.12 -4.13
CA VAL A 183 -14.74 0.36 -2.73
C VAL A 183 -15.18 -0.75 -1.75
N SER A 184 -16.19 -1.56 -2.11
CA SER A 184 -16.64 -2.68 -1.30
C SER A 184 -15.60 -3.80 -1.23
N SER A 185 -15.03 -4.17 -2.37
CA SER A 185 -14.05 -5.27 -2.45
C SER A 185 -12.73 -4.92 -1.78
N ALA A 186 -12.33 -3.64 -1.77
CA ALA A 186 -11.15 -3.18 -1.05
C ALA A 186 -11.22 -3.54 0.45
N LEU A 187 -12.38 -3.34 1.09
CA LEU A 187 -12.57 -3.72 2.50
C LEU A 187 -12.54 -5.25 2.67
N ALA A 188 -13.26 -5.98 1.81
CA ALA A 188 -13.33 -7.44 1.88
C ALA A 188 -11.94 -8.09 1.76
N TRP A 189 -11.12 -7.62 0.82
CA TRP A 189 -9.74 -8.07 0.64
C TRP A 189 -8.86 -7.77 1.86
N VAL A 190 -8.97 -6.57 2.43
CA VAL A 190 -8.22 -6.24 3.65
C VAL A 190 -8.65 -7.13 4.82
N GLN A 191 -9.95 -7.37 5.00
CA GLN A 191 -10.47 -8.24 6.05
C GLN A 191 -10.00 -9.70 5.90
N ALA A 192 -9.99 -10.22 4.67
CA ALA A 192 -9.52 -11.56 4.36
C ALA A 192 -8.02 -11.76 4.65
N CYS A 193 -7.24 -10.68 4.67
CA CYS A 193 -5.80 -10.71 4.91
C CYS A 193 -5.41 -10.41 6.38
N MET A 194 -6.35 -10.45 7.32
CA MET A 194 -6.07 -10.18 8.74
C MET A 194 -5.64 -11.44 9.49
N ALA A 195 -4.59 -11.33 10.32
CA ALA A 195 -4.15 -12.41 11.21
C ALA A 195 -3.99 -11.96 12.68
N GLY A 196 -4.98 -11.22 13.20
CA GLY A 196 -5.04 -10.81 14.62
C GLY A 196 -4.24 -9.55 15.00
N TYR A 197 -3.55 -8.93 14.04
CA TYR A 197 -2.85 -7.65 14.21
C TYR A 197 -3.70 -6.44 13.76
N ARG A 198 -3.19 -5.22 13.96
CA ARG A 198 -3.87 -4.00 13.48
C ARG A 198 -3.82 -3.90 11.94
N LEU A 199 -2.67 -4.20 11.34
CA LEU A 199 -2.48 -4.16 9.89
C LEU A 199 -2.79 -5.54 9.29
N PRO A 200 -3.28 -5.61 8.04
CA PRO A 200 -3.36 -6.87 7.31
C PRO A 200 -1.95 -7.42 7.07
N GLU A 201 -1.81 -8.74 6.95
CA GLU A 201 -0.52 -9.41 6.81
C GLU A 201 0.38 -8.80 5.72
N PRO A 202 -0.11 -8.44 4.52
CA PRO A 202 0.74 -7.85 3.49
C PRO A 202 1.44 -6.57 3.93
N THR A 203 0.70 -5.53 4.35
CA THR A 203 1.33 -4.28 4.78
C THR A 203 2.06 -4.42 6.10
N ARG A 204 1.67 -5.36 6.97
CA ARG A 204 2.42 -5.68 8.19
C ARG A 204 3.80 -6.27 7.88
N TRP A 205 3.91 -7.12 6.87
CA TRP A 205 5.19 -7.65 6.42
C TRP A 205 6.03 -6.58 5.73
N ALA A 206 5.42 -5.79 4.84
CA ALA A 206 6.11 -4.68 4.18
C ALA A 206 6.71 -3.69 5.18
N ASP A 207 5.93 -3.24 6.18
CA ASP A 207 6.40 -2.37 7.27
C ASP A 207 7.50 -3.03 8.11
N ALA A 208 7.40 -4.34 8.37
CA ALA A 208 8.43 -5.07 9.10
C ALA A 208 9.74 -5.22 8.33
N ILE A 209 9.68 -5.39 7.01
CA ILE A 209 10.84 -5.46 6.12
C ILE A 209 11.46 -4.06 5.99
N ALA A 210 10.65 -3.03 5.74
CA ALA A 210 11.08 -1.64 5.62
C ALA A 210 11.72 -1.12 6.91
N SER A 211 11.21 -1.51 8.08
CA SER A 211 11.73 -1.08 9.38
C SER A 211 12.69 -2.08 10.04
N ASN A 212 13.07 -3.15 9.34
CA ASN A 212 13.88 -4.26 9.87
C ASN A 212 13.43 -4.74 11.28
N ARG A 213 12.12 -4.94 11.45
CA ARG A 213 11.52 -5.28 12.76
C ARG A 213 11.93 -6.68 13.22
N PRO A 214 11.86 -6.99 14.54
CA PRO A 214 12.22 -8.31 15.08
C PRO A 214 11.47 -9.50 14.47
N GLN A 215 10.26 -9.31 13.96
CA GLN A 215 9.53 -10.37 13.25
C GLN A 215 10.22 -10.77 11.93
N PHE A 216 10.73 -9.79 11.18
CA PHE A 216 11.43 -10.00 9.93
C PHE A 216 12.78 -10.65 10.19
N GLN A 217 13.54 -10.14 11.17
CA GLN A 217 14.81 -10.74 11.59
C GLN A 217 14.67 -12.20 12.06
N ARG A 218 13.53 -12.57 12.68
CA ARG A 218 13.24 -13.96 13.05
C ARG A 218 12.92 -14.81 11.83
N TRP A 219 12.20 -14.28 10.85
CA TRP A 219 11.88 -14.97 9.60
C TRP A 219 13.14 -15.21 8.76
N VAL A 220 13.98 -14.18 8.58
CA VAL A 220 15.29 -14.25 7.90
C VAL A 220 16.17 -15.37 8.46
N ARG A 221 16.19 -15.54 9.79
CA ARG A 221 16.96 -16.61 10.46
C ARG A 221 16.40 -18.01 10.22
N LYS A 222 15.09 -18.14 9.97
CA LYS A 222 14.42 -19.43 9.73
C LYS A 222 14.39 -19.81 8.25
N SER A 223 14.50 -18.83 7.36
CA SER A 223 14.38 -19.00 5.91
C SER A 223 15.60 -18.44 5.17
N PRO A 224 16.83 -18.92 5.46
CA PRO A 224 18.05 -18.34 4.90
C PRO A 224 18.13 -18.45 3.37
N ASP A 225 17.51 -19.48 2.79
CA ASP A 225 17.57 -19.78 1.36
C ASP A 225 16.79 -18.77 0.49
N LEU A 226 15.83 -18.05 1.09
CA LEU A 226 15.05 -17.02 0.41
C LEU A 226 15.77 -15.66 0.33
N LEU A 227 16.96 -15.52 0.93
CA LEU A 227 17.68 -14.24 0.98
C LEU A 227 18.49 -13.94 -0.28
N GLY A 228 18.87 -14.97 -1.06
CA GLY A 228 19.61 -14.83 -2.31
C GLY A 228 20.72 -13.77 -2.26
N LYS A 229 20.76 -12.88 -3.27
CA LYS A 229 21.73 -11.77 -3.40
C LYS A 229 21.44 -10.55 -2.50
N HIS A 230 20.34 -10.56 -1.72
CA HIS A 230 19.83 -9.37 -1.02
C HIS A 230 20.20 -9.33 0.47
N ARG A 231 21.14 -10.17 0.91
CA ARG A 231 21.60 -10.25 2.31
C ARG A 231 22.14 -8.93 2.84
N ASP A 232 22.83 -8.18 1.99
CA ASP A 232 23.49 -6.91 2.37
C ASP A 232 22.50 -5.73 2.46
N MET A 233 21.23 -5.93 2.11
CA MET A 233 20.20 -4.88 2.09
C MET A 233 19.36 -4.79 3.36
N ILE A 234 19.51 -5.76 4.28
CA ILE A 234 18.76 -5.94 5.53
C ILE A 234 19.27 -5.03 6.64
#